data_AF-A0A8H3L832-F1
#
_entry.id   AF-A0A8H3L832-F1
#
_cell.length_a   1.000
_cell.length_b   1.000
_cell.length_c   1.000
_cell.angle_alpha   90.00
_cell.angle_beta   90.00
_cell.angle_gamma   90.00
#
_symmetry.space_group_name_H-M   'P 1'
#
loop_
_entity.id
_entity.type
_entity.pdbx_description
1 polymer ?
#
loop_
_entity_poly.entity_id
_entity_poly.type
_entity_poly.pdbx_seq_one_letter_code
_entity_poly.pdbx_strand_id
1 'polypeptide(L)'
;MKSCWDPDPKRRPSVKTIRNTFGSWSFRNKNNDIFVKAELKRKEILKSEKLGPEFVKNPYPKAIYISRPLSFFISKCSSINSSLGYSYDSIVHYLGIDVERSTVDL
;
A
#
# COMPACT_ATOMS: atom_id res chain seq x y z
N MET A 1 1.09 9.49 -14.41
CA MET A 1 1.07 8.29 -13.55
C MET A 1 -0.09 7.35 -13.80
N LYS A 2 -1.15 7.71 -14.53
CA LYS A 2 -2.20 6.74 -14.94
C LYS A 2 -1.61 5.52 -15.67
N SER A 3 -0.59 5.73 -16.49
CA SER A 3 0.16 4.66 -17.17
C SER A 3 0.85 3.66 -16.25
N CYS A 4 1.09 3.96 -14.97
CA CYS A 4 1.62 2.99 -14.01
C CYS A 4 0.61 1.89 -13.67
N TRP A 5 -0.69 2.16 -13.92
CA TRP A 5 -1.79 1.22 -13.69
C TRP A 5 -2.20 0.49 -14.97
N ASP A 6 -1.36 0.50 -16.02
CA ASP A 6 -1.64 -0.28 -17.22
C ASP A 6 -1.66 -1.78 -16.87
N PRO A 7 -2.71 -2.54 -17.27
CA PRO A 7 -2.78 -3.97 -17.01
C PRO A 7 -1.64 -4.73 -17.69
N ASP A 8 -1.14 -4.25 -18.83
CA ASP A 8 0.04 -4.80 -19.48
C ASP A 8 1.32 -4.23 -18.84
N PRO A 9 2.16 -5.05 -18.19
CA PRO A 9 3.40 -4.59 -17.57
C PRO A 9 4.36 -3.91 -18.55
N LYS A 10 4.37 -4.29 -19.84
CA LYS A 10 5.26 -3.72 -20.85
C LYS A 10 4.90 -2.27 -21.20
N ARG A 11 3.65 -1.89 -20.95
CA ARG A 11 3.15 -0.52 -21.20
C ARG A 11 3.33 0.40 -20.00
N ARG A 12 3.71 -0.14 -18.84
CA ARG A 12 4.03 0.66 -17.66
C ARG A 12 5.33 1.44 -17.89
N PRO A 13 5.44 2.66 -17.34
CA PRO A 13 6.67 3.42 -17.45
C PRO A 13 7.81 2.74 -16.69
N SER A 14 9.03 2.86 -17.22
CA SER A 14 10.23 2.37 -16.55
C SER A 14 10.43 3.02 -15.18
N VAL A 15 11.15 2.32 -14.29
CA VAL A 15 11.54 2.85 -12.97
C VAL A 15 12.29 4.18 -13.09
N LYS A 16 13.14 4.33 -14.11
CA LYS A 16 13.89 5.57 -14.38
C LYS A 16 12.93 6.72 -14.69
N THR A 17 11.92 6.48 -15.51
CA THR A 17 10.88 7.48 -15.85
C THR A 17 10.10 7.88 -14.60
N ILE A 18 9.72 6.93 -13.76
CA ILE A 18 8.99 7.18 -12.51
C ILE A 18 9.83 8.04 -11.56
N ARG A 19 11.09 7.64 -11.30
CA ARG A 19 12.03 8.38 -10.45
C ARG A 19 12.19 9.84 -10.92
N ASN A 20 12.41 10.04 -12.22
CA ASN A 20 12.60 11.38 -12.78
C ASN A 20 11.34 12.25 -12.68
N THR A 21 10.16 11.62 -12.83
CA THR A 21 8.88 12.30 -12.68
C THR A 21 8.70 12.80 -11.25
N PHE A 22 8.91 11.93 -10.25
CA PHE A 22 8.82 12.32 -8.84
C PHE A 22 9.88 13.35 -8.44
N GLY A 23 11.12 13.19 -8.92
CA GLY A 23 12.16 14.19 -8.69
C GLY A 23 11.80 15.55 -9.28
N SER A 24 11.16 15.59 -10.45
CA SER A 24 10.71 16.85 -11.06
C SER A 24 9.58 17.52 -10.26
N TRP A 25 8.67 16.73 -9.69
CA TRP A 25 7.61 17.26 -8.83
C TRP A 25 8.18 17.82 -7.52
N SER A 26 9.04 17.04 -6.85
CA SER A 26 9.56 17.39 -5.52
C SER A 26 10.65 18.46 -5.55
N PHE A 27 11.59 18.40 -6.49
CA PHE A 27 12.77 19.28 -6.47
C PHE A 27 12.67 20.46 -7.43
N ARG A 28 11.77 20.38 -8.41
CA ARG A 28 11.58 21.45 -9.42
C ARG A 28 10.20 22.10 -9.33
N ASN A 29 9.43 21.78 -8.30
CA ASN A 29 8.07 22.30 -8.07
C ASN A 29 7.13 22.17 -9.28
N LYS A 30 7.37 21.18 -10.16
CA LYS A 30 6.48 20.96 -11.32
C LYS A 30 5.12 20.47 -10.84
N ASN A 31 4.05 21.02 -11.42
CA ASN A 31 2.65 20.67 -11.12
C ASN A 31 2.22 20.96 -9.66
N ASN A 32 2.89 21.89 -8.97
CA ASN A 32 2.58 22.22 -7.58
C ASN A 32 1.14 22.67 -7.38
N ASP A 33 0.55 23.37 -8.34
CA ASP A 33 -0.84 23.83 -8.30
C ASP A 33 -1.84 22.67 -8.20
N ILE A 34 -1.56 21.55 -8.87
CA ILE A 34 -2.39 20.34 -8.81
C ILE A 34 -2.32 19.75 -7.40
N PHE A 35 -1.13 19.70 -6.79
CA PHE A 35 -0.96 19.19 -5.43
C PHE A 35 -1.63 20.07 -4.39
N VAL A 36 -1.52 21.40 -4.52
CA VAL A 36 -2.21 22.34 -3.63
C VAL A 36 -3.73 22.16 -3.73
N LYS A 37 -4.29 22.07 -4.94
CA LYS A 37 -5.73 21.81 -5.13
C LYS A 37 -6.16 20.46 -4.54
N ALA A 38 -5.37 19.42 -4.76
CA ALA A 38 -5.64 18.10 -4.20
C ALA A 38 -5.62 18.10 -2.67
N GLU A 39 -4.66 18.80 -2.07
CA GLU A 39 -4.52 18.92 -0.61
C GLU A 39 -5.67 19.73 0.01
N LEU A 40 -6.12 20.80 -0.66
CA LEU A 40 -7.31 21.55 -0.24
C LEU A 40 -8.55 20.66 -0.24
N LYS A 41 -8.77 19.89 -1.31
CA LYS A 41 -9.88 18.94 -1.40
C LYS A 41 -9.79 17.85 -0.32
N ARG A 42 -8.59 17.34 -0.03
CA ARG A 42 -8.37 16.36 1.05
C ARG A 42 -8.80 16.93 2.40
N LYS A 43 -8.38 18.16 2.71
CA LYS A 43 -8.76 18.85 3.96
C LYS A 43 -10.27 19.09 4.06
N GLU A 44 -10.92 19.45 2.97
CA GLU A 44 -12.38 19.63 2.91
C GLU A 44 -13.14 18.33 3.20
N ILE A 45 -12.72 17.22 2.58
CA ILE A 45 -13.34 15.90 2.81
C ILE A 45 -13.14 15.45 4.26
N LEU A 46 -11.95 15.67 4.82
CA LEU A 46 -11.65 15.32 6.21
C LEU A 46 -12.48 16.14 7.22
N LYS A 47 -12.62 17.46 6.98
CA LYS A 47 -13.48 18.33 7.81
C LYS A 47 -14.96 17.98 7.72
N SER A 48 -15.40 17.46 6.58
CA SER A 48 -16.79 17.05 6.38
C SER A 48 -17.10 15.64 6.86
N GLU A 49 -16.14 14.96 7.50
CA GLU A 49 -16.26 13.58 8.03
C GLU A 49 -16.79 12.56 7.02
N LYS A 50 -16.70 12.88 5.71
CA LYS A 50 -17.09 12.01 4.59
C LYS A 50 -16.17 10.77 4.44
N LEU A 51 -15.16 10.66 5.29
CA LEU A 51 -14.23 9.54 5.39
C LEU A 51 -14.27 8.99 6.82
N GLY A 52 -15.42 8.46 7.21
CA GLY A 52 -15.61 7.71 8.46
C GLY A 52 -15.70 6.19 8.21
N PRO A 53 -15.61 5.36 9.27
CA PRO A 53 -15.82 3.91 9.19
C PRO A 53 -17.17 3.52 8.55
N GLU A 54 -18.13 4.45 8.54
CA GLU A 54 -19.44 4.32 7.90
C GLU A 54 -19.40 4.29 6.36
N PHE A 55 -18.30 4.70 5.73
CA PHE A 55 -18.08 4.59 4.28
C PHE A 55 -17.39 3.28 3.89
N VAL A 56 -16.98 2.46 4.86
CA VAL A 56 -16.54 1.06 4.67
C VAL A 56 -17.78 0.15 4.60
N LYS A 57 -18.91 0.67 4.10
CA LYS A 57 -20.24 0.06 4.26
C LYS A 57 -20.42 -1.27 3.55
N ASN A 58 -19.53 -1.62 2.63
CA ASN A 58 -19.25 -3.01 2.27
C ASN A 58 -17.94 -3.04 1.47
N PRO A 59 -16.91 -3.81 1.90
CA PRO A 59 -15.83 -4.16 0.98
C PRO A 59 -16.44 -4.84 -0.26
N TYR A 60 -15.83 -4.62 -1.44
CA TYR A 60 -16.26 -5.29 -2.66
C TYR A 60 -16.34 -6.81 -2.40
N PRO A 61 -17.41 -7.53 -2.79
CA PRO A 61 -17.60 -8.93 -2.39
C PRO A 61 -16.47 -9.89 -2.77
N LYS A 62 -15.64 -9.51 -3.77
CA LYS A 62 -14.44 -10.26 -4.18
C LYS A 62 -13.13 -9.66 -3.67
N ALA A 63 -13.18 -8.62 -2.83
CA ALA A 63 -11.99 -8.08 -2.19
C ALA A 63 -11.50 -9.08 -1.14
N ILE A 64 -10.36 -9.71 -1.43
CA ILE A 64 -9.67 -10.61 -0.49
C ILE A 64 -8.99 -9.79 0.63
N TYR A 65 -8.68 -8.52 0.36
CA TYR A 65 -8.12 -7.57 1.32
C TYR A 65 -9.21 -6.92 2.18
N ILE A 66 -9.91 -7.73 2.98
CA ILE A 66 -10.55 -7.20 4.18
C ILE A 66 -9.45 -6.78 5.15
N SER A 67 -9.53 -5.55 5.65
CA SER A 67 -8.63 -5.08 6.70
C SER A 67 -8.70 -6.03 7.88
N ARG A 68 -7.65 -6.82 8.10
CA ARG A 68 -7.51 -7.63 9.30
C ARG A 68 -7.02 -6.71 10.42
N PRO A 69 -7.65 -6.71 11.62
CA PRO A 69 -7.19 -5.90 12.73
C PRO A 69 -5.73 -6.20 13.05
N LEU A 70 -4.92 -5.17 13.33
CA LEU A 70 -3.52 -5.36 13.72
C LEU A 70 -3.41 -6.27 14.97
N SER A 71 -4.38 -6.19 15.88
CA SER A 71 -4.48 -7.05 17.06
C SER A 71 -4.51 -8.54 16.73
N PHE A 72 -5.11 -8.94 15.59
CA PHE A 72 -5.10 -10.33 15.14
C PHE A 72 -3.67 -10.81 14.85
N PHE A 73 -2.88 -9.99 14.14
CA PHE A 73 -1.48 -10.32 13.85
C PHE A 73 -0.62 -10.31 15.12
N ILE A 74 -0.83 -9.32 16.01
CA ILE A 74 -0.11 -9.25 17.29
C ILE A 74 -0.36 -10.52 18.12
N SER A 75 -1.64 -10.89 18.32
CA SER A 75 -2.02 -12.09 19.06
C SER A 75 -1.41 -13.36 18.46
N LYS A 76 -1.44 -13.49 17.12
CA LYS A 76 -0.89 -14.62 16.40
C LYS A 76 0.65 -14.69 16.50
N CYS A 77 1.34 -13.55 16.44
CA CYS A 77 2.79 -13.51 16.67
C CYS A 77 3.16 -13.84 18.13
N SER A 78 2.38 -13.37 19.10
CA SER A 78 2.59 -13.69 20.51
C SER A 78 2.42 -15.18 20.80
N SER A 79 1.43 -15.84 20.19
CA SER A 79 1.26 -17.30 20.35
C SER A 79 2.41 -18.08 19.71
N ILE A 80 2.92 -17.64 18.55
CA ILE A 80 4.09 -18.27 17.90
C ILE A 80 5.36 -18.12 18.74
N ASN A 81 5.61 -16.94 19.31
CA ASN A 81 6.80 -16.72 20.15
C ASN A 81 6.76 -17.55 21.45
N SER A 82 5.56 -17.91 21.92
CA SER A 82 5.39 -18.84 23.05
C SER A 82 5.63 -20.32 22.70
N SER A 83 5.60 -20.67 21.41
CA SER A 83 5.95 -22.01 20.89
C SER A 83 7.32 -21.97 20.22
N LEU A 84 8.40 -22.07 20.99
CA LEU A 84 9.78 -22.06 20.46
C LEU A 84 9.93 -23.09 19.31
N GLY A 85 10.39 -22.65 18.12
CA GLY A 85 10.87 -23.56 17.08
C GLY A 85 10.68 -23.17 15.61
N TYR A 86 9.98 -22.08 15.28
CA TYR A 86 9.65 -21.77 13.88
C TYR A 86 10.64 -20.79 13.21
N SER A 87 11.12 -21.15 12.03
CA SER A 87 11.86 -20.26 11.11
C SER A 87 10.97 -19.10 10.61
N TYR A 88 11.59 -17.98 10.22
CA TYR A 88 10.91 -16.83 9.60
C TYR A 88 9.99 -17.23 8.43
N ASP A 89 10.42 -18.18 7.59
CA ASP A 89 9.61 -18.70 6.48
C ASP A 89 8.31 -19.37 6.95
N SER A 90 8.37 -20.07 8.09
CA SER A 90 7.18 -20.70 8.70
C SER A 90 6.19 -19.64 9.21
N ILE A 91 6.71 -18.53 9.75
CA ILE A 91 5.90 -17.40 10.21
C ILE A 91 5.20 -16.72 9.02
N VAL A 92 5.94 -16.44 7.96
CA VAL A 92 5.42 -15.81 6.73
C VAL A 92 4.33 -16.68 6.10
N HIS A 93 4.59 -17.98 5.96
CA HIS A 93 3.61 -18.94 5.42
C HIS A 93 2.36 -19.06 6.31
N TYR A 94 2.52 -19.19 7.63
CA TYR A 94 1.41 -19.31 8.58
C TYR A 94 0.56 -18.03 8.66
N LEU A 95 1.17 -16.85 8.49
CA LEU A 95 0.47 -15.58 8.45
C LEU A 95 -0.18 -15.30 7.09
N GLY A 96 0.14 -16.09 6.06
CA GLY A 96 -0.33 -15.87 4.69
C GLY A 96 0.16 -14.53 4.13
N ILE A 97 1.39 -14.17 4.46
CA ILE A 97 2.03 -12.95 3.96
C ILE A 97 2.72 -13.31 2.64
N ASP A 98 2.30 -12.70 1.55
CA ASP A 98 3.00 -12.82 0.27
C ASP A 98 4.28 -11.98 0.33
N VAL A 99 5.42 -12.63 0.60
CA VAL A 99 6.75 -12.00 0.51
C VAL A 99 7.34 -12.33 -0.85
N GLU A 100 7.28 -11.38 -1.80
CA GLU A 100 8.09 -11.46 -3.02
C GLU A 100 9.57 -11.27 -2.63
N ARG A 101 10.31 -12.37 -2.60
CA ARG A 101 11.76 -12.35 -2.37
C ARG A 101 12.42 -11.87 -3.66
N SER A 102 12.89 -10.63 -3.67
CA SER A 102 13.76 -10.14 -4.74
C SER A 102 15.07 -10.94 -4.67
N THR A 103 15.28 -11.86 -5.63
CA THR A 103 16.60 -12.46 -5.85
C THR A 103 17.48 -11.37 -6.45
N VAL A 104 18.15 -10.63 -5.58
CA VAL A 104 19.23 -9.75 -6.01
C VAL A 104 20.40 -10.69 -6.30
N ASP A 105 20.51 -11.12 -7.56
CA ASP A 105 21.72 -11.79 -8.03
C ASP A 105 22.84 -10.74 -7.98
N LEU A 106 23.80 -10.96 -7.07
CA LEU A 106 25.03 -10.18 -6.94
C LEU A 106 25.98 -10.48 -8.10
#